data_AF-A0A9P0QFT9-F1
#
_entry.id   AF-A0A9P0QFT9-F1
#
_cell.length_a   1.000
_cell.length_b   1.000
_cell.length_c   1.000
_cell.angle_alpha   90.00
_cell.angle_beta   90.00
_cell.angle_gamma   90.00
#
_symmetry.space_group_name_H-M   'P 1'
#
loop_
_entity.id
_entity.type
_entity.pdbx_description
1 polymer ?
#
loop_
_entity_poly.entity_id
_entity_poly.type
_entity_poly.pdbx_seq_one_letter_code
_entity_poly.pdbx_strand_id
1 'polypeptide(L)'
;MVNQTNLYATQVLFEAEDVSRESRLHRWVPTDKGRTIVADNYYTSLELANILFDHKTHYIGTLRANRRGNPKEVILKKLKKGEIFGLENGRGVCVLKWKDKRDVLLLSTKHTTETVDVQRRTGIVKKPRAVMEYNEAKSSIDQSDQMASYHSPVRKSLKWYRKLAIEFLLGTALVNAHIVYNLLANKKLKIPEFREEVIRSLFTDHGDAGELDVRQEKITKKTAKIHTLCRKEGQFDKVRKYCKGCYAKKLRGEITKNCVKKVVTFCGVCDDQPHFCLNCFNTTHAK
;
A
#
# COMPACT_ATOMS: atom_id res chain seq x y z
N MET A 1 6.14 20.28 12.87
CA MET A 1 5.43 19.44 13.86
C MET A 1 4.18 18.90 13.21
N VAL A 2 4.21 17.66 12.73
CA VAL A 2 3.07 17.02 12.06
C VAL A 2 2.24 16.34 13.14
N ASN A 3 1.29 17.07 13.73
CA ASN A 3 0.30 16.52 14.68
C ASN A 3 -0.90 15.92 13.94
N GLN A 4 -0.64 15.10 12.91
CA GLN A 4 -1.68 14.31 12.25
C GLN A 4 -1.61 12.88 12.80
N THR A 5 -2.32 12.62 13.90
CA THR A 5 -2.72 11.26 14.23
C THR A 5 -3.74 10.81 13.17
N ASN A 6 -3.26 10.14 12.13
CA ASN A 6 -4.09 9.27 11.29
C ASN A 6 -4.51 8.07 12.16
N LEU A 7 -5.46 8.30 13.06
CA LEU A 7 -6.29 7.23 13.59
C LEU A 7 -7.14 6.80 12.40
N TYR A 8 -6.76 5.69 11.76
CA TYR A 8 -7.58 4.97 10.80
C TYR A 8 -9.02 5.04 11.27
N ALA A 9 -9.85 5.77 10.53
CA ALA A 9 -11.27 5.87 10.81
C ALA A 9 -11.79 4.43 10.89
N THR A 10 -12.10 4.05 12.11
CA THR A 10 -12.46 2.71 12.56
C THR A 10 -13.62 2.17 11.73
N GLN A 11 -13.33 1.33 10.74
CA GLN A 11 -14.27 0.28 10.33
C GLN A 11 -14.26 -0.78 11.44
N VAL A 12 -15.00 -0.53 12.50
CA VAL A 12 -15.40 -1.55 13.48
C VAL A 12 -16.86 -1.88 13.17
N LEU A 13 -17.07 -3.07 12.60
CA LEU A 13 -18.37 -3.75 12.56
C LEU A 13 -18.81 -4.00 14.00
N PHE A 14 -20.07 -3.73 14.38
CA PHE A 14 -20.91 -4.58 15.26
C PHE A 14 -22.33 -3.99 15.43
N GLU A 15 -23.20 -4.86 15.97
CA GLU A 15 -24.65 -4.97 15.80
C GLU A 15 -25.52 -3.86 16.42
N ALA A 16 -26.78 -3.87 15.96
CA ALA A 16 -27.77 -2.82 16.06
C ALA A 16 -28.34 -2.62 17.48
N GLU A 17 -28.55 -1.35 17.84
CA GLU A 17 -29.77 -0.90 18.52
C GLU A 17 -29.96 0.63 18.34
N ASP A 18 -31.21 0.98 18.05
CA ASP A 18 -31.72 2.22 17.45
C ASP A 18 -31.55 3.48 18.31
N VAL A 19 -30.55 4.32 18.00
CA VAL A 19 -30.55 5.78 18.21
C VAL A 19 -29.74 6.39 17.07
N SER A 20 -30.20 7.50 16.48
CA SER A 20 -29.66 8.08 15.24
C SER A 20 -28.12 8.03 15.17
N ARG A 21 -27.61 7.23 14.23
CA ARG A 21 -26.19 6.84 14.09
C ARG A 21 -25.22 8.01 13.91
N GLU A 22 -25.73 9.22 13.69
CA GLU A 22 -25.01 10.42 13.26
C GLU A 22 -24.47 11.26 14.43
N SER A 23 -25.05 11.13 15.62
CA SER A 23 -24.65 11.89 16.81
C SER A 23 -23.51 11.21 17.58
N ARG A 24 -23.19 9.94 17.33
CA ARG A 24 -22.25 9.15 18.17
C ARG A 24 -20.76 9.35 17.85
N LEU A 25 -20.39 10.14 16.85
CA LEU A 25 -18.97 10.37 16.49
C LEU A 25 -18.14 10.90 17.65
N HIS A 26 -18.70 11.77 18.49
CA HIS A 26 -18.03 12.28 19.69
C HIS A 26 -17.60 11.16 20.67
N ARG A 27 -18.25 9.99 20.63
CA ARG A 27 -17.95 8.85 21.52
C ARG A 27 -16.69 8.09 21.12
N TRP A 28 -16.27 8.20 19.86
CA TRP A 28 -15.19 7.38 19.29
C TRP A 28 -13.93 8.20 18.97
N VAL A 29 -14.03 9.54 19.01
CA VAL A 29 -12.92 10.43 18.70
C VAL A 29 -12.39 11.05 19.99
N PRO A 30 -11.07 11.10 20.22
CA PRO A 30 -10.51 11.79 21.37
C PRO A 30 -10.86 13.28 21.37
N THR A 31 -11.75 13.70 22.26
CA THR A 31 -12.17 15.10 22.44
C THR A 31 -11.32 15.84 23.47
N ASP A 32 -11.66 17.10 23.77
CA ASP A 32 -11.16 17.89 24.89
C ASP A 32 -9.66 18.26 24.85
N LYS A 33 -9.06 18.17 23.66
CA LYS A 33 -7.63 18.45 23.43
C LYS A 33 -7.37 19.58 22.43
N GLY A 34 -8.38 20.39 22.11
CA GLY A 34 -8.24 21.51 21.16
C GLY A 34 -7.94 21.07 19.72
N ARG A 35 -8.25 19.83 19.38
CA ARG A 35 -7.98 19.27 18.04
C ARG A 35 -9.07 19.64 17.05
N THR A 36 -8.76 19.49 15.77
CA THR A 36 -9.72 19.67 14.67
C THR A 36 -10.03 18.31 14.03
N ILE A 37 -11.31 17.96 13.99
CA ILE A 37 -11.82 16.82 13.24
C ILE A 37 -12.18 17.30 11.85
N VAL A 38 -11.72 16.58 10.83
CA VAL A 38 -12.13 16.80 9.44
C VAL A 38 -12.87 15.57 8.93
N ALA A 39 -14.08 15.74 8.41
CA ALA A 39 -14.90 14.62 7.97
C ALA A 39 -15.77 14.94 6.74
N ASP A 40 -16.14 13.88 6.01
CA ASP A 40 -16.98 14.00 4.82
C ASP A 40 -18.46 14.23 5.16
N ASN A 41 -19.23 14.60 4.15
CA ASN A 41 -20.63 15.02 4.23
C ASN A 41 -21.59 13.99 4.83
N TYR A 42 -21.21 12.71 4.89
CA TYR A 42 -22.01 11.66 5.51
C TYR A 42 -22.09 11.85 7.03
N TYR A 43 -20.99 12.31 7.63
CA TYR A 43 -20.83 12.48 9.08
C TYR A 43 -21.19 13.89 9.56
N THR A 44 -21.19 14.87 8.65
CA THR A 44 -21.40 16.28 9.01
C THR A 44 -22.85 16.61 9.35
N SER A 45 -23.06 17.21 10.52
CA SER A 45 -24.32 17.84 10.92
C SER A 45 -24.06 19.03 11.84
N LEU A 46 -25.00 19.98 11.88
CA LEU A 46 -24.95 21.11 12.81
C LEU A 46 -24.98 20.66 14.27
N GLU A 47 -25.80 19.66 14.58
CA GLU A 47 -25.90 19.09 15.93
C GLU A 47 -24.55 18.53 16.40
N LEU A 48 -23.92 17.68 15.60
CA LEU A 48 -22.61 17.10 15.93
C LEU A 48 -21.54 18.17 16.12
N ALA A 49 -21.54 19.19 15.26
CA ALA A 49 -20.57 20.28 15.35
C ALA A 49 -20.69 21.06 16.65
N ASN A 50 -21.92 21.33 17.12
CA ASN A 50 -22.14 21.98 18.41
C ASN A 50 -21.67 21.08 19.57
N ILE A 51 -22.00 19.79 19.54
CA ILE A 51 -21.55 18.83 20.57
C ILE A 51 -20.01 18.81 20.65
N LEU A 52 -19.33 18.68 19.52
CA LEU A 52 -17.86 18.66 19.51
C LEU A 52 -17.24 19.98 19.97
N PHE A 53 -17.86 21.10 19.63
CA PHE A 53 -17.42 22.41 20.08
C PHE A 53 -17.54 22.55 21.60
N ASP A 54 -18.64 22.10 22.19
CA ASP A 54 -18.84 22.06 23.64
C ASP A 54 -17.77 21.16 24.33
N HIS A 55 -17.27 20.15 23.63
CA HIS A 55 -16.14 19.28 24.02
C HIS A 55 -14.76 19.75 23.52
N LYS A 56 -14.56 21.07 23.43
CA LYS A 56 -13.29 21.74 23.04
C LYS A 56 -12.61 21.11 21.82
N THR A 57 -13.42 20.72 20.83
CA THR A 57 -12.97 20.05 19.61
C THR A 57 -13.54 20.75 18.40
N HIS A 58 -12.66 21.28 17.56
CA HIS A 58 -13.07 21.91 16.31
C HIS A 58 -13.52 20.86 15.30
N TYR A 59 -14.40 21.26 14.39
CA TYR A 59 -14.94 20.39 13.35
C TYR A 59 -14.99 21.14 12.03
N ILE A 60 -14.53 20.50 10.96
CA ILE A 60 -14.63 20.98 9.58
C ILE A 60 -15.17 19.84 8.72
N GLY A 61 -16.20 20.09 7.94
CA GLY A 61 -16.70 19.07 7.03
C GLY A 61 -17.46 19.64 5.86
N THR A 62 -17.50 18.89 4.76
CA THR A 62 -18.45 19.17 3.68
C THR A 62 -19.86 18.90 4.19
N LEU A 63 -20.84 19.65 3.68
CA LEU A 63 -22.21 19.60 4.16
C LEU A 63 -23.18 19.26 3.02
N ARG A 64 -24.07 18.29 3.23
CA ARG A 64 -25.16 18.00 2.29
C ARG A 64 -26.23 19.09 2.39
N ALA A 65 -26.68 19.61 1.25
CA ALA A 65 -27.68 20.67 1.20
C ALA A 65 -29.00 20.30 1.90
N ASN A 66 -29.41 19.04 1.79
CA ASN A 66 -30.65 18.50 2.36
C ASN A 66 -30.54 18.07 3.83
N ARG A 67 -29.42 18.35 4.51
CA ARG A 67 -29.26 18.02 5.94
C ARG A 67 -30.20 18.89 6.78
N ARG A 68 -30.88 18.26 7.76
CA ARG A 68 -31.79 18.95 8.67
C ARG A 68 -31.02 20.00 9.50
N GLY A 69 -31.65 21.16 9.71
CA GLY A 69 -31.11 22.25 10.51
C GLY A 69 -30.26 23.26 9.73
N ASN A 70 -29.88 22.95 8.48
CA ASN A 70 -29.09 23.87 7.67
C ASN A 70 -29.82 25.21 7.44
N PRO A 71 -29.12 26.36 7.53
CA PRO A 71 -29.73 27.67 7.28
C PRO A 71 -30.11 27.80 5.80
N LYS A 72 -31.41 27.91 5.51
CA LYS A 72 -31.95 28.01 4.14
C LYS A 72 -31.34 29.18 3.37
N GLU A 73 -31.06 30.29 4.06
CA GLU A 73 -30.42 31.47 3.49
C GLU A 73 -29.06 31.14 2.84
N VAL A 74 -28.24 30.31 3.48
CA VAL A 74 -26.95 29.87 2.94
C VAL A 74 -27.16 28.89 1.80
N ILE A 75 -28.03 27.89 1.99
CA ILE A 75 -28.24 26.81 0.99
C ILE A 75 -28.80 27.37 -0.33
N LEU A 76 -29.81 28.25 -0.23
CA LEU A 76 -30.53 28.81 -1.39
C LEU A 76 -29.81 30.00 -2.03
N LYS A 77 -28.78 30.57 -1.39
CA LYS A 77 -28.03 31.71 -1.95
C LYS A 77 -27.46 31.35 -3.31
N LYS A 78 -27.79 32.14 -4.33
CA LYS A 78 -27.15 32.06 -5.65
C LYS A 78 -25.87 32.88 -5.61
N LEU A 79 -24.76 32.24 -5.94
CA LEU A 79 -23.41 32.81 -5.90
C LEU A 79 -22.79 32.82 -7.30
N LYS A 80 -22.10 33.90 -7.64
CA LYS A 80 -21.19 33.94 -8.79
C LYS A 80 -19.89 33.22 -8.45
N LYS A 81 -19.16 32.76 -9.47
CA LYS A 81 -17.88 32.07 -9.28
C LYS A 81 -16.91 32.96 -8.49
N GLY A 82 -16.33 32.40 -7.43
CA GLY A 82 -15.43 33.07 -6.49
C GLY A 82 -16.14 33.63 -5.25
N GLU A 83 -17.46 33.82 -5.28
CA GLU A 83 -18.19 34.35 -4.14
C GLU A 83 -18.33 33.33 -3.00
N ILE A 84 -18.36 33.86 -1.79
CA ILE A 84 -18.58 33.14 -0.55
C ILE A 84 -19.73 33.81 0.21
N PHE A 85 -20.58 33.00 0.83
CA PHE A 85 -21.60 33.46 1.76
C PHE A 85 -21.70 32.47 2.90
N GLY A 86 -21.74 32.94 4.14
CA GLY A 86 -21.86 32.08 5.30
C GLY A 86 -22.63 32.76 6.42
N LEU A 87 -23.23 31.94 7.27
CA LEU A 87 -23.85 32.37 8.51
C LEU A 87 -23.20 31.64 9.66
N GLU A 88 -22.95 32.38 10.72
CA GLU A 88 -22.37 31.89 11.95
C GLU A 88 -23.39 32.05 13.07
N ASN A 89 -23.58 30.99 13.86
CA ASN A 89 -24.44 31.08 15.04
C ASN A 89 -23.69 31.77 16.19
N GLY A 90 -24.42 32.15 17.25
CA GLY A 90 -23.81 32.77 18.44
C GLY A 90 -22.81 31.89 19.21
N ARG A 91 -22.60 30.64 18.78
CA ARG A 91 -21.60 29.71 19.34
C ARG A 91 -20.32 29.61 18.51
N GLY A 92 -20.25 30.29 17.37
CA GLY A 92 -19.08 30.22 16.48
C GLY A 92 -19.10 29.07 15.46
N VAL A 93 -20.25 28.43 15.26
CA VAL A 93 -20.44 27.42 14.21
C VAL A 93 -20.88 28.11 12.93
N CYS A 94 -20.02 28.10 11.93
CA CYS A 94 -20.25 28.70 10.62
C CYS A 94 -20.68 27.64 9.59
N VAL A 95 -21.80 27.90 8.92
CA VAL A 95 -22.20 27.20 7.68
C VAL A 95 -21.92 28.13 6.52
N LEU A 96 -21.08 27.70 5.59
CA LEU A 96 -20.66 28.52 4.45
C LEU A 96 -20.90 27.80 3.12
N LYS A 97 -21.20 28.62 2.12
CA LYS A 97 -21.34 28.26 0.72
C LYS A 97 -20.31 29.03 -0.09
N TRP A 98 -19.53 28.33 -0.88
CA TRP A 98 -18.55 28.91 -1.79
C TRP A 98 -18.76 28.37 -3.20
N LYS A 99 -18.64 29.24 -4.20
CA LYS A 99 -18.80 28.86 -5.61
C LYS A 99 -17.45 28.79 -6.31
N ASP A 100 -16.97 27.58 -6.64
CA ASP A 100 -15.91 27.41 -7.63
C ASP A 100 -16.54 27.06 -8.99
N LYS A 101 -16.26 25.86 -9.54
CA LYS A 101 -17.02 25.31 -10.67
C LYS A 101 -18.43 24.88 -10.26
N ARG A 102 -18.59 24.43 -9.01
CA ARG A 102 -19.86 24.01 -8.40
C ARG A 102 -19.99 24.65 -7.02
N ASP A 103 -21.21 24.62 -6.48
CA ASP A 103 -21.45 25.03 -5.10
C ASP A 103 -20.75 24.04 -4.17
N VAL A 104 -19.98 24.56 -3.24
CA VAL A 104 -19.36 23.79 -2.16
C VAL A 104 -19.95 24.30 -0.86
N LEU A 105 -20.63 23.41 -0.14
CA LEU A 105 -21.17 23.67 1.19
C LEU A 105 -20.26 23.06 2.23
N LEU A 106 -19.88 23.85 3.22
CA LEU A 106 -19.08 23.42 4.36
C LEU A 106 -19.71 23.87 5.66
N LEU A 107 -19.41 23.11 6.69
CA LEU A 107 -19.61 23.47 8.08
C LEU A 107 -18.25 23.55 8.75
N SER A 108 -18.04 24.58 9.56
CA SER A 108 -16.78 24.81 10.27
C SER A 108 -17.04 25.44 11.63
N THR A 109 -16.36 24.96 12.67
CA THR A 109 -16.36 25.57 14.02
C THR A 109 -15.03 26.26 14.34
N LYS A 110 -14.19 26.48 13.33
CA LYS A 110 -12.83 27.03 13.45
C LYS A 110 -12.62 28.26 12.57
N HIS A 111 -13.16 28.21 11.35
CA HIS A 111 -13.10 29.28 10.37
C HIS A 111 -14.49 29.76 10.01
N THR A 112 -14.57 31.05 9.67
CA THR A 112 -15.77 31.73 9.19
C THR A 112 -15.70 31.89 7.66
N THR A 113 -16.06 33.06 7.13
CA THR A 113 -15.99 33.37 5.69
C THR A 113 -14.62 33.90 5.24
N GLU A 114 -13.59 33.77 6.06
CA GLU A 114 -12.22 34.18 5.73
C GLU A 114 -11.69 33.47 4.47
N THR A 115 -11.03 34.24 3.61
CA THR A 115 -10.44 33.74 2.37
C THR A 115 -8.94 33.93 2.33
N VAL A 116 -8.25 32.99 1.68
CA VAL A 116 -6.84 33.06 1.36
C VAL A 116 -6.64 33.12 -0.16
N ASP A 117 -5.62 33.86 -0.59
CA ASP A 117 -5.23 33.93 -1.99
C ASP A 117 -4.45 32.67 -2.37
N VAL A 118 -4.91 31.99 -3.42
CA VAL A 118 -4.28 30.76 -3.93
C VAL A 118 -3.89 30.96 -5.38
N GLN A 119 -2.60 30.79 -5.67
CA GLN A 119 -2.09 30.87 -7.03
C GLN A 119 -2.51 29.63 -7.83
N ARG A 120 -3.25 29.84 -8.93
CA ARG A 120 -3.55 28.83 -9.95
C ARG A 120 -2.83 29.19 -11.24
N ARG A 121 -2.74 28.23 -12.17
CA ARG A 121 -2.23 28.47 -13.54
C ARG A 121 -2.94 29.62 -14.26
N THR A 122 -4.21 29.87 -13.92
CA THR A 122 -5.05 30.90 -14.52
C THR A 122 -5.03 32.23 -13.76
N GLY A 123 -4.19 32.39 -12.74
CA GLY A 123 -4.13 33.58 -11.88
C GLY A 123 -4.46 33.29 -10.41
N ILE A 124 -4.52 34.35 -9.60
CA ILE A 124 -4.80 34.29 -8.17
C ILE A 124 -6.31 34.13 -7.95
N VAL A 125 -6.71 33.17 -7.11
CA VAL A 125 -8.09 32.91 -6.75
C VAL A 125 -8.26 32.90 -5.24
N LYS A 126 -9.24 33.64 -4.74
CA LYS A 126 -9.64 33.62 -3.33
C LYS A 126 -10.39 32.33 -3.00
N LYS A 127 -9.92 31.61 -1.99
CA LYS A 127 -10.57 30.39 -1.49
C LYS A 127 -10.86 30.50 0.00
N PRO A 128 -11.98 29.93 0.50
CA PRO A 128 -12.24 29.90 1.93
C PRO A 128 -11.13 29.12 2.66
N ARG A 129 -10.69 29.64 3.82
CA ARG A 129 -9.67 28.97 4.65
C ARG A 129 -10.13 27.59 5.12
N ALA A 130 -11.42 27.44 5.44
CA ALA A 130 -12.05 26.15 5.74
C ALA A 130 -11.90 25.12 4.61
N VAL A 131 -12.01 25.55 3.35
CA VAL A 131 -11.84 24.67 2.19
C VAL A 131 -10.39 24.22 2.03
N MET A 132 -9.43 25.09 2.34
CA MET A 132 -8.02 24.73 2.29
C MET A 132 -7.67 23.67 3.34
N GLU A 133 -8.05 23.90 4.60
CA GLU A 133 -7.80 22.93 5.68
C GLU A 133 -8.54 21.60 5.44
N TYR A 134 -9.77 21.65 4.92
CA TYR A 134 -10.50 20.43 4.53
C TYR A 134 -9.74 19.63 3.45
N ASN A 135 -9.28 20.29 2.39
CA ASN A 135 -8.58 19.60 1.30
C ASN A 135 -7.23 19.04 1.73
N GLU A 136 -6.50 19.76 2.58
CA GLU A 136 -5.24 19.29 3.16
C GLU A 136 -5.46 18.00 3.96
N ALA A 137 -6.39 18.02 4.92
CA ALA A 137 -6.69 16.84 5.73
C ALA A 137 -7.23 15.67 4.90
N LYS A 138 -8.11 15.95 3.92
CA LYS A 138 -8.62 14.93 3.00
C LYS A 138 -7.48 14.26 2.23
N SER A 139 -6.51 15.04 1.74
CA SER A 139 -5.37 14.50 1.01
C SER A 139 -4.50 13.56 1.86
N SER A 140 -4.41 13.79 3.17
CA SER A 140 -3.71 12.89 4.10
C SER A 140 -4.44 11.55 4.29
N ILE A 141 -5.77 11.55 4.28
CA ILE A 141 -6.58 10.33 4.35
C ILE A 141 -6.38 9.50 3.08
N ASP A 142 -6.50 10.14 1.91
CA ASP A 142 -6.31 9.48 0.61
C ASP A 142 -4.90 8.85 0.51
N GLN A 143 -3.87 9.55 1.01
CA GLN A 143 -2.50 9.02 1.07
C GLN A 143 -2.38 7.80 2.01
N SER A 144 -3.06 7.81 3.16
CA SER A 144 -3.07 6.68 4.09
C SER A 144 -3.69 5.43 3.47
N ASP A 145 -4.83 5.59 2.81
CA ASP A 145 -5.53 4.51 2.10
C ASP A 145 -4.67 4.00 0.92
N GLN A 146 -3.97 4.90 0.24
CA GLN A 146 -3.00 4.55 -0.79
C GLN A 146 -1.87 3.67 -0.24
N MET A 147 -1.26 4.05 0.88
CA MET A 147 -0.18 3.28 1.50
C MET A 147 -0.62 1.87 1.91
N ALA A 148 -1.85 1.71 2.40
CA ALA A 148 -2.39 0.40 2.77
C ALA A 148 -2.68 -0.49 1.54
N SER A 149 -3.26 0.10 0.49
CA SER A 149 -3.73 -0.65 -0.70
C SER A 149 -2.61 -1.13 -1.62
N TYR A 150 -1.56 -0.32 -1.85
CA TYR A 150 -0.50 -0.64 -2.82
C TYR A 150 0.29 -1.91 -2.48
N HIS A 151 0.35 -2.25 -1.20
CA HIS A 151 1.06 -3.44 -0.72
C HIS A 151 0.16 -4.32 0.15
N SER A 152 -1.15 -4.39 -0.13
CA SER A 152 -2.03 -5.27 0.64
C SER A 152 -1.64 -6.75 0.45
N PRO A 153 -1.38 -7.50 1.55
CA PRO A 153 -1.10 -8.94 1.48
C PRO A 153 -2.38 -9.78 1.45
N VAL A 154 -3.56 -9.15 1.42
CA VAL A 154 -4.85 -9.84 1.42
C VAL A 154 -4.97 -10.75 0.20
N ARG A 155 -5.35 -12.01 0.45
CA ARG A 155 -5.64 -13.02 -0.57
C ARG A 155 -7.12 -13.36 -0.57
N LYS A 156 -7.61 -13.91 -1.69
CA LYS A 156 -8.98 -14.45 -1.77
C LYS A 156 -9.17 -15.50 -0.67
N SER A 157 -10.20 -15.33 0.14
CA SER A 157 -10.57 -16.27 1.21
C SER A 157 -12.08 -16.34 1.34
N LEU A 158 -12.61 -17.53 1.62
CA LEU A 158 -14.03 -17.72 1.93
C LEU A 158 -14.41 -17.17 3.32
N LYS A 159 -13.41 -17.01 4.20
CA LYS A 159 -13.60 -16.60 5.61
C LYS A 159 -13.28 -15.11 5.76
N TRP A 160 -14.31 -14.28 5.95
CA TRP A 160 -14.20 -12.82 6.02
C TRP A 160 -13.24 -12.33 7.12
N TYR A 161 -13.23 -12.98 8.28
CA TYR A 161 -12.37 -12.58 9.41
C TYR A 161 -10.87 -12.70 9.10
N ARG A 162 -10.47 -13.60 8.20
CA ARG A 162 -9.07 -13.72 7.77
C ARG A 162 -8.63 -12.49 6.98
N LYS A 163 -9.51 -11.97 6.14
CA LYS A 163 -9.26 -10.72 5.40
C LYS A 163 -9.08 -9.57 6.38
N LEU A 164 -9.94 -9.44 7.38
CA LEU A 164 -9.81 -8.40 8.40
C LEU A 164 -8.52 -8.52 9.19
N ALA A 165 -8.19 -9.71 9.71
CA ALA A 165 -6.97 -9.91 10.49
C ALA A 165 -5.72 -9.53 9.69
N ILE A 166 -5.65 -9.92 8.41
CA ILE A 166 -4.52 -9.57 7.53
C ILE A 166 -4.46 -8.06 7.29
N GLU A 167 -5.60 -7.41 7.02
CA GLU A 167 -5.63 -5.97 6.76
C GLU A 167 -5.26 -5.15 8.01
N PHE A 168 -5.76 -5.54 9.19
CA PHE A 168 -5.40 -4.86 10.44
C PHE A 168 -3.93 -5.03 10.80
N LEU A 169 -3.39 -6.26 10.72
CA LEU A 169 -2.01 -6.53 11.13
C LEU A 169 -0.99 -6.02 10.11
N LEU A 170 -1.19 -6.34 8.83
CA LEU A 170 -0.17 -6.09 7.80
C LEU A 170 -0.46 -4.85 6.94
N GLY A 171 -1.69 -4.35 6.95
CA GLY A 171 -2.06 -3.07 6.36
C GLY A 171 -1.88 -1.94 7.38
N THR A 172 -2.76 -1.90 8.38
CA THR A 172 -2.83 -0.79 9.36
C THR A 172 -1.66 -0.78 10.35
N ALA A 173 -1.44 -1.85 11.10
CA ALA A 173 -0.44 -1.85 12.17
C ALA A 173 0.99 -1.68 11.63
N LEU A 174 1.29 -2.30 10.48
CA LEU A 174 2.59 -2.19 9.82
C LEU A 174 2.88 -0.78 9.30
N VAL A 175 1.88 -0.10 8.71
CA VAL A 175 2.02 1.30 8.27
C VAL A 175 2.18 2.23 9.49
N ASN A 176 1.44 2.00 10.57
CA ASN A 176 1.62 2.76 11.81
C ASN A 176 3.03 2.57 12.40
N ALA A 177 3.52 1.33 12.44
CA ALA A 177 4.88 1.02 12.90
C ALA A 177 5.94 1.71 12.02
N HIS A 178 5.75 1.74 10.70
CA HIS A 178 6.62 2.45 9.76
C HIS A 178 6.70 3.96 10.04
N ILE A 179 5.55 4.60 10.28
CA ILE A 179 5.47 6.02 10.62
C ILE A 179 6.23 6.29 11.92
N VAL A 180 5.97 5.50 12.96
CA VAL A 180 6.64 5.63 14.27
C VAL A 180 8.15 5.41 14.14
N TYR A 181 8.58 4.39 13.39
CA TYR A 181 10.00 4.11 13.16
C TYR A 181 10.70 5.29 12.48
N ASN A 182 10.13 5.83 11.40
CA ASN A 182 10.71 6.98 10.71
C ASN A 182 10.77 8.23 11.60
N LEU A 183 9.76 8.44 12.46
CA LEU A 183 9.75 9.56 13.42
C LEU A 183 10.84 9.41 14.49
N LEU A 184 10.99 8.23 15.09
CA LEU A 184 11.95 7.98 16.17
C LEU A 184 13.39 7.88 15.66
N ALA A 185 13.60 7.20 14.53
CA ALA A 185 14.93 7.03 13.95
C ALA A 185 15.40 8.26 13.15
N ASN A 186 14.52 9.26 12.96
CA ASN A 186 14.73 10.40 12.07
C ASN A 186 15.21 9.98 10.66
N LYS A 187 14.67 8.85 10.17
CA LYS A 187 14.95 8.29 8.85
C LYS A 187 13.77 8.52 7.91
N LYS A 188 14.02 8.45 6.61
CA LYS A 188 12.99 8.49 5.56
C LYS A 188 12.98 7.17 4.79
N LEU A 189 12.83 6.07 5.51
CA LEU A 189 12.76 4.75 4.89
C LEU A 189 11.44 4.61 4.13
N LYS A 190 11.46 4.02 2.93
CA LYS A 190 10.21 3.76 2.18
C LYS A 190 9.48 2.55 2.77
N ILE A 191 8.15 2.49 2.60
CA ILE A 191 7.34 1.36 3.09
C ILE A 191 7.85 -0.01 2.62
N PRO A 192 8.22 -0.23 1.34
CA PRO A 192 8.73 -1.53 0.89
C PRO A 192 10.02 -1.94 1.62
N GLU A 193 10.95 -1.00 1.78
CA GLU A 193 12.22 -1.22 2.46
C GLU A 193 11.99 -1.56 3.93
N PHE A 194 11.09 -0.83 4.60
CA PHE A 194 10.68 -1.13 5.97
C PHE A 194 10.07 -2.53 6.11
N ARG A 195 9.22 -2.93 5.16
CA ARG A 195 8.63 -4.27 5.14
C ARG A 195 9.69 -5.34 4.98
N GLU A 196 10.68 -5.13 4.12
CA GLU A 196 11.82 -6.05 3.98
C GLU A 196 12.63 -6.16 5.27
N GLU A 197 12.90 -5.04 5.96
CA GLU A 197 13.59 -5.05 7.25
C GLU A 197 12.81 -5.84 8.32
N VAL A 198 11.50 -5.61 8.42
CA VAL A 198 10.63 -6.38 9.33
C VAL A 198 10.69 -7.86 8.99
N ILE A 199 10.58 -8.24 7.71
CA ILE A 199 10.67 -9.63 7.28
C ILE A 199 12.03 -10.23 7.67
N ARG A 200 13.14 -9.53 7.40
CA ARG A 200 14.49 -10.00 7.77
C ARG A 200 14.63 -10.20 9.28
N SER A 201 14.10 -9.28 10.09
CA SER A 201 14.13 -9.39 11.56
C SER A 201 13.37 -10.63 12.07
N LEU A 202 12.18 -10.89 11.52
CA LEU A 202 11.39 -12.08 11.88
C LEU A 202 12.11 -13.39 11.54
N PHE A 203 12.89 -13.43 10.44
CA PHE A 203 13.66 -14.62 10.09
C PHE A 203 14.95 -14.79 10.90
N THR A 204 15.51 -13.70 11.43
CA THR A 204 16.78 -13.74 12.19
C THR A 204 16.56 -14.03 13.68
N ASP A 205 15.47 -13.55 14.26
CA ASP A 205 15.11 -13.84 15.66
C ASP A 205 14.64 -15.30 15.90
N HIS A 206 14.31 -16.04 14.83
CA HIS A 206 14.03 -17.48 14.89
C HIS A 206 15.28 -18.35 14.63
N GLY A 207 16.48 -17.75 14.70
CA GLY A 207 17.76 -18.41 14.41
C GLY A 207 18.36 -19.27 15.52
N ASP A 208 17.82 -19.29 16.75
CA ASP A 208 18.39 -20.08 17.86
C ASP A 208 17.37 -20.91 18.68
N ALA A 209 16.13 -21.07 18.22
CA ALA A 209 15.18 -21.99 18.86
C ALA A 209 14.29 -22.67 17.82
N GLY A 210 14.77 -23.81 17.33
CA GLY A 210 14.03 -24.75 16.51
C GLY A 210 14.29 -24.57 15.02
N GLU A 211 15.00 -25.54 14.43
CA GLU A 211 14.73 -25.94 13.05
C GLU A 211 13.21 -26.03 12.89
N LEU A 212 12.61 -25.02 12.26
CA LEU A 212 11.33 -25.21 11.62
C LEU A 212 11.60 -26.35 10.63
N ASP A 213 11.06 -27.53 10.94
CA ASP A 213 10.77 -28.57 9.95
C ASP A 213 9.77 -27.94 8.98
N VAL A 214 10.30 -27.06 8.14
CA VAL A 214 9.84 -26.89 6.78
C VAL A 214 10.01 -28.29 6.24
N ARG A 215 8.93 -29.07 6.33
CA ARG A 215 8.61 -30.04 5.30
C ARG A 215 8.72 -29.26 4.01
N GLN A 216 9.93 -29.27 3.47
CA GLN A 216 10.23 -28.98 2.11
C GLN A 216 9.50 -30.11 1.38
N GLU A 217 8.19 -29.93 1.16
CA GLU A 217 7.72 -30.18 -0.18
C GLU A 217 8.64 -29.35 -1.05
N LYS A 218 9.65 -30.06 -1.57
CA LYS A 218 10.59 -29.56 -2.54
C LYS A 218 9.74 -29.14 -3.73
N ILE A 219 9.18 -27.93 -3.69
CA ILE A 219 9.07 -27.11 -4.88
C ILE A 219 10.51 -26.89 -5.25
N THR A 220 11.08 -27.88 -5.95
CA THR A 220 12.32 -27.72 -6.67
C THR A 220 12.07 -26.54 -7.57
N LYS A 221 12.53 -25.36 -7.17
CA LYS A 221 13.08 -24.42 -8.13
C LYS A 221 14.16 -25.23 -8.81
N LYS A 222 13.80 -25.89 -9.92
CA LYS A 222 14.77 -26.31 -10.91
C LYS A 222 15.31 -25.01 -11.48
N THR A 223 16.19 -24.35 -10.74
CA THR A 223 17.32 -23.70 -11.38
C THR A 223 18.02 -24.84 -12.08
N ALA A 224 17.64 -25.12 -13.33
CA ALA A 224 18.40 -26.00 -14.18
C ALA A 224 19.82 -25.44 -14.12
N LYS A 225 20.78 -26.22 -13.59
CA LYS A 225 22.18 -25.83 -13.66
C LYS A 225 22.44 -25.61 -15.15
N ILE A 226 22.71 -24.38 -15.58
CA ILE A 226 22.98 -24.10 -16.99
C ILE A 226 24.27 -24.84 -17.33
N HIS A 227 24.16 -25.96 -18.01
CA HIS A 227 25.31 -26.76 -18.40
C HIS A 227 26.00 -26.06 -19.56
N THR A 228 27.32 -25.88 -19.45
CA THR A 228 28.14 -25.30 -20.53
C THR A 228 29.07 -26.36 -21.11
N LEU A 229 29.16 -26.37 -22.45
CA LEU A 229 30.11 -27.22 -23.17
C LEU A 229 31.43 -26.47 -23.34
N CYS A 230 32.45 -26.89 -22.60
CA CYS A 230 33.78 -26.32 -22.59
C CYS A 230 34.71 -27.10 -23.53
N ARG A 231 35.73 -26.45 -24.09
CA ARG A 231 36.78 -27.11 -24.90
C ARG A 231 38.02 -27.32 -24.06
N LYS A 232 38.60 -28.52 -24.10
CA LYS A 232 39.86 -28.83 -23.42
C LYS A 232 41.05 -28.28 -24.21
N GLU A 233 41.95 -27.59 -23.53
CA GLU A 233 43.17 -27.05 -24.12
C GLU A 233 44.22 -28.14 -24.36
N GLY A 234 44.98 -28.03 -25.45
CA GLY A 234 46.03 -28.97 -25.84
C GLY A 234 45.88 -29.51 -27.27
N GLN A 235 46.90 -30.26 -27.71
CA GLN A 235 46.91 -30.89 -29.04
C GLN A 235 45.78 -31.91 -29.16
N PHE A 236 45.01 -31.84 -30.25
CA PHE A 236 43.77 -32.60 -30.45
C PHE A 236 43.93 -34.11 -30.21
N ASP A 237 44.98 -34.74 -30.74
CA ASP A 237 45.19 -36.18 -30.61
C ASP A 237 45.47 -36.64 -29.18
N LYS A 238 46.02 -35.76 -28.35
CA LYS A 238 46.36 -36.04 -26.95
C LYS A 238 45.18 -35.83 -26.01
N VAL A 239 44.26 -34.92 -26.35
CA VAL A 239 43.16 -34.51 -25.44
C VAL A 239 41.79 -35.01 -25.86
N ARG A 240 41.64 -35.55 -27.08
CA ARG A 240 40.36 -36.11 -27.55
C ARG A 240 39.97 -37.37 -26.78
N LYS A 241 38.71 -37.45 -26.37
CA LYS A 241 38.10 -38.67 -25.83
C LYS A 241 36.84 -39.04 -26.61
N TYR A 242 36.38 -40.28 -26.47
CA TYR A 242 35.11 -40.68 -27.08
C TYR A 242 33.94 -39.91 -26.43
N CYS A 243 33.01 -39.43 -27.27
CA CYS A 243 31.76 -38.84 -26.80
C CYS A 243 30.98 -39.88 -25.98
N LYS A 244 30.64 -39.55 -24.72
CA LYS A 244 29.91 -40.44 -23.79
C LYS A 244 28.57 -40.89 -24.37
N GLY A 245 27.83 -39.97 -25.00
CA GLY A 245 26.54 -40.27 -25.64
C GLY A 245 26.67 -41.21 -26.85
N CYS A 246 27.60 -40.93 -27.77
CA CYS A 246 27.83 -41.81 -28.93
C CYS A 246 28.34 -43.20 -28.49
N TYR A 247 29.23 -43.24 -27.50
CA TYR A 247 29.75 -44.50 -26.98
C TYR A 247 28.67 -45.35 -26.32
N ALA A 248 27.75 -44.73 -25.55
CA ALA A 248 26.60 -45.42 -24.98
C ALA A 248 25.67 -46.00 -26.07
N LYS A 249 25.41 -45.25 -27.15
CA LYS A 249 24.63 -45.75 -28.30
C LYS A 249 25.29 -46.94 -28.99
N LYS A 250 26.63 -46.94 -29.10
CA LYS A 250 27.38 -48.09 -29.61
C LYS A 250 27.21 -49.31 -28.71
N LEU A 251 27.28 -49.14 -27.38
CA LEU A 251 27.08 -50.24 -26.43
C LEU A 251 25.67 -50.84 -26.51
N ARG A 252 24.68 -50.05 -26.92
CA ARG A 252 23.30 -50.50 -27.18
C ARG A 252 23.09 -51.11 -28.58
N GLY A 253 24.13 -51.14 -29.43
CA GLY A 253 24.02 -51.62 -30.82
C GLY A 253 23.33 -50.66 -31.78
N GLU A 254 23.00 -49.43 -31.36
CA GLU A 254 22.28 -48.45 -32.19
C GLU A 254 23.16 -47.82 -33.28
N ILE A 255 24.48 -47.80 -33.08
CA ILE A 255 25.44 -47.25 -34.05
C ILE A 255 26.71 -48.11 -34.15
N THR A 256 27.35 -48.08 -35.31
CA THR A 256 28.62 -48.79 -35.55
C THR A 256 29.82 -48.04 -34.96
N LYS A 257 30.97 -48.74 -34.81
CA LYS A 257 32.21 -48.17 -34.21
C LYS A 257 32.69 -46.90 -34.93
N ASN A 258 32.52 -46.83 -36.25
CA ASN A 258 32.96 -45.70 -37.07
C ASN A 258 32.10 -44.45 -36.85
N CYS A 259 30.91 -44.60 -36.28
CA CYS A 259 30.01 -43.50 -35.94
C CYS A 259 30.28 -42.90 -34.56
N VAL A 260 31.19 -43.47 -33.75
CA VAL A 260 31.52 -42.93 -32.42
C VAL A 260 32.52 -41.78 -32.54
N LYS A 261 32.02 -40.55 -32.37
CA LYS A 261 32.83 -39.34 -32.44
C LYS A 261 33.84 -39.25 -31.30
N LYS A 262 35.09 -38.93 -31.62
CA LYS A 262 36.10 -38.45 -30.65
C LYS A 262 36.05 -36.92 -30.60
N VAL A 263 35.94 -36.36 -29.41
CA VAL A 263 35.73 -34.92 -29.18
C VAL A 263 36.66 -34.41 -28.08
N VAL A 264 36.96 -33.13 -28.12
CA VAL A 264 37.75 -32.40 -27.10
C VAL A 264 36.86 -31.53 -26.21
N THR A 265 35.55 -31.60 -26.41
CA THR A 265 34.54 -30.83 -25.69
C THR A 265 33.94 -31.64 -24.54
N PHE A 266 33.79 -31.02 -23.37
CA PHE A 266 33.30 -31.65 -22.15
C PHE A 266 32.33 -30.73 -21.40
N CYS A 267 31.47 -31.31 -20.55
CA CYS A 267 30.58 -30.50 -19.71
C CYS A 267 31.34 -29.99 -18.47
N GLY A 268 31.47 -28.67 -18.31
CA GLY A 268 32.17 -28.07 -17.16
C GLY A 268 31.40 -28.14 -15.84
N VAL A 269 30.13 -28.55 -15.87
CA VAL A 269 29.20 -28.47 -14.73
C VAL A 269 28.84 -29.85 -14.16
N CYS A 270 29.08 -30.94 -14.90
CA CYS A 270 28.89 -32.29 -14.38
C CYS A 270 30.13 -32.73 -13.60
N ASP A 271 29.91 -33.46 -12.50
CA ASP A 271 30.97 -33.88 -11.57
C ASP A 271 32.11 -34.65 -12.27
N ASP A 272 31.77 -35.51 -13.24
CA ASP A 272 32.76 -36.32 -13.98
C ASP A 272 33.40 -35.61 -15.20
N GLN A 273 33.01 -34.38 -15.50
CA GLN A 273 33.41 -33.66 -16.72
C GLN A 273 33.37 -34.52 -18.00
N PRO A 274 32.22 -35.16 -18.31
CA PRO A 274 32.07 -36.08 -19.43
C PRO A 274 32.24 -35.36 -20.78
N HIS A 275 32.86 -36.06 -21.73
CA HIS A 275 33.08 -35.55 -23.07
C HIS A 275 31.86 -35.77 -23.97
N PHE A 276 31.41 -34.73 -24.67
CA PHE A 276 30.21 -34.77 -25.50
C PHE A 276 30.43 -34.08 -26.85
N CYS A 277 29.87 -34.66 -27.92
CA CYS A 277 29.62 -33.91 -29.14
C CYS A 277 28.39 -33.03 -28.95
N LEU A 278 28.24 -31.97 -29.75
CA LEU A 278 27.16 -30.98 -29.61
C LEU A 278 25.77 -31.64 -29.55
N ASN A 279 25.48 -32.60 -30.42
CA ASN A 279 24.17 -33.27 -30.45
C ASN A 279 23.90 -34.09 -29.18
N CYS A 280 24.91 -34.81 -28.67
CA CYS A 280 24.77 -35.58 -27.43
C CYS A 280 24.70 -34.69 -26.20
N PHE A 281 25.41 -33.56 -26.20
CA PHE A 281 25.32 -32.55 -25.16
C PHE A 281 23.91 -31.98 -25.09
N ASN A 282 23.37 -31.52 -26.23
CA ASN A 282 22.03 -30.96 -26.30
C ASN A 282 20.96 -31.98 -25.92
N THR A 283 21.07 -33.25 -26.32
CA THR A 283 20.09 -34.27 -25.90
C THR A 283 20.20 -34.64 -24.42
N THR A 284 21.40 -34.64 -23.84
CA THR A 284 21.60 -35.02 -22.43
C THR A 284 21.25 -33.86 -21.48
N HIS A 285 21.44 -32.61 -21.93
CA HIS A 285 21.26 -31.41 -21.12
C HIS A 285 20.10 -30.51 -21.61
N ALA A 286 19.25 -30.98 -22.53
CA ALA A 286 18.02 -30.29 -22.89
C ALA A 286 17.03 -30.32 -21.72
N LYS A 287 17.00 -29.24 -20.94
CA LYS A 287 15.91 -28.84 -20.06
C LYS A 287 16.00 -27.35 -19.77
#